data_AF-A0A2A4KMK6-F1
#
_entry.id   AF-A0A2A4KMK6-F1
#
_cell.length_a   1.000
_cell.length_b   1.000
_cell.length_c   1.000
_cell.angle_alpha   90.00
_cell.angle_beta   90.00
_cell.angle_gamma   90.00
#
_symmetry.space_group_name_H-M   'P 1'
#
loop_
_entity.id
_entity.type
_entity.pdbx_description
1 polymer ?
#
loop_
_entity_poly.entity_id
_entity_poly.type
_entity_poly.pdbx_seq_one_letter_code
_entity_poly.pdbx_strand_id
1 'polypeptide(L)' 'MNPGDRVWLRGEDDFVSDANGRPIDFQIIRQRSHTSGTWHELATEHRIAQEIYGGWHTAPRLSYAMPDESETR' A
#
# COMPACT_ATOMS: atom_id res chain seq x y z
N MET A 1 -8.48 7.73 0.58
CA MET A 1 -7.64 6.71 1.24
C MET A 1 -7.67 6.98 2.72
N ASN A 2 -8.12 6.00 3.49
CA ASN A 2 -8.36 6.08 4.93
C ASN A 2 -7.73 4.85 5.63
N PRO A 3 -7.49 4.91 6.95
CA PRO A 3 -7.15 3.72 7.70
C PRO A 3 -8.16 2.58 7.47
N GLY A 4 -7.65 1.38 7.21
CA GLY A 4 -8.43 0.20 6.83
C GLY A 4 -8.38 -0.11 5.33
N ASP A 5 -8.20 0.91 4.47
CA ASP A 5 -8.12 0.72 3.02
C ASP A 5 -6.88 -0.12 2.64
N ARG A 6 -7.06 -1.01 1.66
CA ARG A 6 -5.97 -1.72 0.98
C ARG A 6 -5.48 -0.92 -0.21
N VAL A 7 -4.16 -0.83 -0.33
CA VAL A 7 -3.48 -0.06 -1.38
C VAL A 7 -2.28 -0.82 -1.91
N TRP A 8 -1.95 -0.56 -3.17
CA TRP A 8 -0.66 -0.88 -3.75
C TRP A 8 0.27 0.33 -3.69
N LEU A 9 1.54 0.06 -3.42
CA LEU A 9 2.60 1.07 -3.39
C LEU A 9 3.31 1.11 -4.74
N ARG A 10 3.41 2.30 -5.35
CA ARG A 10 4.17 2.51 -6.59
C ARG A 10 5.67 2.50 -6.33
N GLY A 11 6.37 1.61 -7.05
CA GLY A 11 7.82 1.60 -7.26
C GLY A 11 8.24 2.53 -8.41
N GLU A 12 9.42 2.28 -8.98
CA GLU A 12 9.98 3.10 -10.08
C GLU A 12 9.21 2.90 -11.39
N ASP A 13 8.93 1.66 -11.77
CA ASP A 13 8.27 1.33 -13.04
C ASP A 13 6.83 0.81 -12.89
N ASP A 14 6.51 0.15 -11.77
CA ASP A 14 5.18 -0.45 -11.51
C ASP A 14 4.86 -0.46 -10.00
N PHE A 15 3.99 -1.36 -9.52
CA PHE A 15 3.74 -1.56 -8.09
C PHE A 15 4.78 -2.49 -7.46
N VAL A 16 5.05 -2.26 -6.17
CA VAL A 16 5.83 -3.18 -5.35
C VAL A 16 5.16 -4.55 -5.39
N SER A 17 5.90 -5.54 -5.88
CA SER A 17 5.41 -6.88 -6.17
C SER A 17 6.25 -7.95 -5.47
N ASP A 18 5.66 -9.12 -5.21
CA ASP A 18 6.39 -10.28 -4.70
C ASP A 18 7.25 -10.96 -5.79
N ALA A 19 7.99 -11.99 -5.41
CA ALA A 19 8.92 -12.69 -6.31
C ALA A 19 8.25 -13.33 -7.56
N ASN A 20 6.92 -13.51 -7.54
CA ASN A 20 6.12 -14.01 -8.65
C ASN A 20 5.52 -12.87 -9.50
N GLY A 21 5.85 -11.62 -9.21
CA GLY A 21 5.34 -10.44 -9.93
C GLY A 21 3.90 -10.07 -9.59
N ARG A 22 3.36 -10.53 -8.46
CA ARG A 22 2.03 -10.10 -7.99
C ARG A 22 2.17 -8.86 -7.10
N PRO A 23 1.34 -7.82 -7.28
CA PRO A 23 1.40 -6.64 -6.44
C PRO A 23 1.13 -7.00 -4.99
N ILE A 24 1.90 -6.41 -4.07
CA ILE A 24 1.76 -6.62 -2.64
C ILE A 24 0.73 -5.64 -2.10
N ASP A 25 -0.28 -6.17 -1.40
CA ASP A 25 -1.25 -5.36 -0.67
C ASP A 25 -0.63 -4.78 0.61
N PHE A 26 -0.80 -3.48 0.77
CA PHE A 26 -0.55 -2.78 2.02
C PHE A 26 -1.88 -2.29 2.59
N GLN A 27 -2.04 -2.35 3.90
CA GLN A 27 -3.14 -1.71 4.60
C GLN A 27 -2.68 -0.37 5.16
N ILE A 28 -3.50 0.66 5.00
CA ILE A 28 -3.30 1.92 5.72
C ILE A 28 -3.70 1.69 7.18
N ILE A 29 -2.76 1.77 8.12
CA ILE A 29 -3.04 1.59 9.55
C ILE A 29 -3.27 2.92 10.28
N ARG A 30 -2.67 4.01 9.80
CA ARG A 30 -2.84 5.36 10.35
C ARG A 30 -2.72 6.44 9.28
N GLN A 31 -3.22 7.62 9.61
CA GLN A 31 -3.09 8.81 8.80
C GLN A 31 -2.63 9.99 9.66
N ARG A 32 -1.79 10.86 9.11
CA ARG A 32 -1.39 12.13 9.73
C ARG A 32 -1.45 13.25 8.70
N SER A 33 -2.20 14.31 9.02
CA SER A 33 -2.20 15.53 8.23
C SER A 33 -0.94 16.35 8.50
N HIS A 34 -0.31 16.85 7.45
CA HIS A 34 0.84 17.73 7.50
C HIS A 34 0.58 18.95 6.61
N THR A 35 1.34 20.03 6.80
CA THR A 35 1.17 21.27 6.00
C THR A 35 1.32 21.05 4.50
N SER A 36 2.08 20.03 4.10
CA SER A 36 2.37 19.67 2.71
C SER A 36 1.53 18.51 2.18
N GLY A 37 0.50 18.08 2.91
CA GLY A 37 -0.39 17.00 2.52
C GLY A 37 -0.56 15.91 3.58
N THR A 38 -1.16 14.80 3.18
CA THR A 38 -1.53 13.70 4.06
C THR A 38 -0.53 12.56 3.94
N TRP A 39 -0.02 12.10 5.09
CA TRP A 39 0.81 10.91 5.20
C TRP A 39 -0.02 9.74 5.69
N HIS A 40 0.24 8.55 5.15
CA HIS A 40 -0.42 7.29 5.44
C HIS A 40 0.62 6.29 5.93
N GLU A 41 0.41 5.71 7.11
CA GLU A 41 1.27 4.65 7.64
C GLU A 41 0.78 3.32 7.06
N LEU A 42 1.66 2.61 6.37
CA LEU A 42 1.37 1.34 5.73
C LEU A 42 1.93 0.17 6.53
N ALA A 43 1.16 -0.92 6.54
CA ALA A 43 1.61 -2.23 6.99
C ALA A 43 1.22 -3.32 6.00
N THR A 44 1.97 -4.41 5.95
CA THR A 44 1.67 -5.60 5.15
C THR A 44 2.12 -6.87 5.88
N GLU A 45 1.46 -7.99 5.62
CA GLU A 45 1.86 -9.30 6.14
C GLU A 45 3.08 -9.87 5.40
N HIS A 46 3.40 -9.32 4.22
CA HIS A 46 4.58 -9.73 3.47
C HIS A 46 5.86 -9.23 4.16
N ARG A 47 6.47 -10.09 4.98
CA ARG A 47 7.60 -9.77 5.88
C ARG A 47 8.67 -8.87 5.25
N ILE A 48 9.25 -9.28 4.13
CA ILE A 48 10.33 -8.51 3.48
C ILE A 48 9.83 -7.13 3.02
N ALA A 49 8.58 -7.05 2.55
CA ALA A 49 8.02 -5.79 2.08
C ALA A 49 7.63 -4.88 3.26
N GLN A 50 7.21 -5.45 4.38
CA GLN A 50 7.03 -4.72 5.63
C GLN A 50 8.35 -4.10 6.11
N GLU A 51 9.46 -4.84 6.02
CA GLU A 51 10.78 -4.37 6.42
C GLU A 51 11.31 -3.24 5.52
N ILE A 52 11.03 -3.30 4.21
CA ILE A 52 11.56 -2.33 3.24
C ILE A 52 10.63 -1.12 3.03
N TYR A 53 9.33 -1.38 2.92
CA TYR A 53 8.32 -0.42 2.49
C TYR A 53 7.27 -0.09 3.55
N GLY A 54 7.29 -0.76 4.70
CA GLY A 54 6.42 -0.39 5.81
C GLY A 54 6.68 1.04 6.31
N GLY A 55 5.67 1.66 6.89
CA GLY A 55 5.78 3.00 7.47
C GLY A 55 5.12 4.10 6.64
N TRP A 56 5.61 5.32 6.76
CA TRP A 56 4.90 6.52 6.29
C TRP A 56 5.14 6.85 4.82
N HIS A 57 4.06 6.94 4.05
CA HIS A 57 4.06 7.31 2.64
C HIS A 57 3.05 8.41 2.33
N THR A 58 3.28 9.15 1.25
CA THR A 58 2.33 10.16 0.77
C THR A 58 1.40 9.57 -0.29
N ALA A 59 0.17 10.09 -0.37
CA ALA A 59 -0.86 9.63 -1.30
C ALA A 59 -0.44 9.48 -2.78
N PRO A 60 0.45 10.34 -3.35
CA PRO A 60 0.89 10.17 -4.74
C PRO A 60 1.59 8.85 -5.05
N ARG A 61 2.15 8.17 -4.04
CA ARG A 61 2.76 6.84 -4.21
C ARG A 61 1.77 5.69 -4.05
N LEU A 62 0.52 5.97 -3.71
CA LEU A 62 -0.47 4.96 -3.39
C LEU A 62 -1.48 4.82 -4.53
N SER A 63 -2.07 3.64 -4.64
CA SER A 63 -3.22 3.37 -5.50
C SER A 63 -4.12 2.37 -4.78
N TYR A 64 -5.44 2.49 -4.94
CA TYR A 64 -6.36 1.52 -4.33
C TYR A 64 -6.06 0.14 -4.90
N ALA A 65 -5.88 -0.84 -4.00
CA ALA A 65 -5.84 -2.23 -4.40
C ALA A 65 -7.23 -2.58 -4.95
N MET A 66 -7.31 -3.09 -6.17
CA MET A 66 -8.58 -3.57 -6.69
C MET A 66 -8.91 -4.87 -5.96
N PRO A 67 -10.17 -5.10 -5.55
CA PRO A 67 -10.56 -6.40 -5.05
C PRO A 67 -10.30 -7.43 -6.17
N ASP A 68 -9.68 -8.54 -5.81
CA ASP A 68 -9.55 -9.66 -6.73
C ASP A 68 -10.97 -10.14 -7.07
N GLU A 69 -11.41 -9.99 -8.33
CA GLU A 69 -12.77 -10.36 -8.75
C GLU A 69 -13.05 -11.86 -8.61
N SER A 70 -12.10 -12.67 -8.12
CA SER A 70 -12.27 -14.11 -7.87
C SER A 70 -12.95 -14.44 -6.54
N GLU A 71 -13.22 -13.47 -5.65
CA GLU A 71 -13.96 -13.70 -4.38
C GLU A 71 -15.49 -13.65 -4.53
N THR A 72 -16.02 -13.61 -5.75
CA THR A 72 -17.48 -13.65 -6.01
C THR A 72 -17.87 -14.80 -6.95
N ARG A 73 -17.70 -16.05 -6.52
CA ARG A 73 -18.39 -17.20 -7.14
C ARG A 73 -18.80 -18.26 -6.12
#